data_AF-A0A368H3S3-F1
#
_entry.id   AF-A0A368H3S3-F1
#
_cell.length_a   1.000
_cell.length_b   1.000
_cell.length_c   1.000
_cell.angle_alpha   90.00
_cell.angle_beta   90.00
_cell.angle_gamma   90.00
#
_symmetry.space_group_name_H-M   'P 1'
#
loop_
_entity.id
_entity.type
_entity.pdbx_description
1 polymer ?
#
loop_
_entity_poly.entity_id
_entity_poly.type
_entity_poly.pdbx_seq_one_letter_code
_entity_poly.pdbx_strand_id
1 'polypeptide(L)'
;MASAGGGTVTVLISRWTTKKIQVDMLIDGMLASLVSSTAGCLFYTPWQATVVGAIGSAMALLIYPLLEKAQVDDPVGVVPVHVVGSIWGMISPAIFVCRDFGLEGHQVTNENDLSGVLYGGGVTLLLYQLAALGAIAFFSGTCAFVILFVSF
;
A
#
# COMPACT_ATOMS: atom_id res chain seq x y z
N MET A 1 -2.03 13.72 -4.19
CA MET A 1 -1.03 13.92 -3.11
C MET A 1 -0.19 12.68 -2.85
N ALA A 2 -0.76 11.47 -2.77
CA ALA A 2 0.02 10.23 -2.61
C ALA A 2 1.16 10.07 -3.63
N SER A 3 0.87 10.21 -4.94
CA SER A 3 1.91 10.14 -5.99
C SER A 3 2.97 11.22 -5.92
N ALA A 4 2.63 12.41 -5.38
CA ALA A 4 3.63 13.46 -5.16
C ALA A 4 4.57 13.07 -4.02
N GLY A 5 4.05 12.53 -2.92
CA GLY A 5 4.86 11.99 -1.82
C GLY A 5 5.73 10.81 -2.26
N GLY A 6 5.12 9.86 -2.97
CA GLY A 6 5.81 8.69 -3.52
C GLY A 6 6.90 9.03 -4.51
N GLY A 7 6.61 9.90 -5.48
CA GLY A 7 7.60 10.39 -6.44
C GLY A 7 8.76 11.12 -5.76
N THR A 8 8.47 11.98 -4.78
CA THR A 8 9.52 12.71 -4.03
C THR A 8 10.45 11.74 -3.29
N VAL A 9 9.89 10.79 -2.53
CA VAL A 9 10.68 9.79 -1.81
C VAL A 9 11.48 8.91 -2.77
N THR A 10 10.89 8.55 -3.91
CA THR A 10 11.57 7.74 -4.92
C THR A 10 12.75 8.46 -5.54
N VAL A 11 12.62 9.75 -5.87
CA VAL A 11 13.75 10.57 -6.34
C VAL A 11 14.88 10.56 -5.32
N LEU A 12 14.56 10.71 -4.02
CA LEU A 12 15.57 10.68 -2.95
C LEU A 12 16.26 9.32 -2.85
N ILE A 13 15.48 8.22 -2.84
CA ILE A 13 16.01 6.86 -2.76
C ILE A 13 16.88 6.56 -3.98
N SER A 14 16.37 6.79 -5.19
CA SER A 14 17.09 6.55 -6.44
C SER A 14 18.40 7.33 -6.50
N ARG A 15 18.36 8.62 -6.11
CA ARG A 15 19.56 9.47 -6.07
C ARG A 15 20.58 9.00 -5.05
N TRP A 16 20.14 8.41 -3.94
CA TRP A 16 21.03 7.93 -2.89
C TRP A 16 21.69 6.59 -3.28
N THR A 17 20.90 5.64 -3.80
CA THR A 17 21.34 4.29 -4.15
C THR A 17 22.13 4.26 -5.45
N THR A 18 21.65 4.91 -6.51
CA THR A 18 22.23 4.81 -7.86
C THR A 18 23.13 5.99 -8.22
N LYS A 19 23.16 7.03 -7.38
CA LYS A 19 23.76 8.36 -7.65
C LYS A 19 23.16 9.11 -8.84
N LYS A 20 22.13 8.57 -9.49
CA LYS A 20 21.36 9.17 -10.59
C LYS A 20 19.87 9.13 -10.24
N ILE A 21 19.04 9.79 -11.04
CA ILE A 21 17.58 9.62 -10.94
C ILE A 21 17.19 8.65 -12.05
N GLN A 22 16.81 7.44 -11.66
CA GLN A 22 16.34 6.39 -12.55
C GLN A 22 14.84 6.55 -12.79
N VAL A 23 14.46 6.56 -14.07
CA VAL A 23 13.07 6.82 -14.49
C VAL A 23 12.17 5.61 -14.20
N ASP A 24 12.72 4.41 -14.36
CA ASP A 24 12.11 3.14 -13.99
C ASP A 24 11.74 3.11 -12.50
N MET A 25 12.71 3.33 -11.60
CA MET A 25 12.43 3.45 -10.17
C MET A 25 11.35 4.52 -9.89
N LEU A 26 11.43 5.69 -10.54
CA LEU A 26 10.46 6.77 -10.37
C LEU A 26 9.04 6.37 -10.73
N ILE A 27 8.86 5.72 -11.88
CA ILE A 27 7.56 5.23 -12.34
C ILE A 27 7.03 4.20 -11.35
N ASP A 28 7.83 3.19 -11.00
CA ASP A 28 7.41 2.12 -10.10
C ASP A 28 7.07 2.64 -8.70
N GLY A 29 7.87 3.57 -8.19
CA GLY A 29 7.60 4.26 -6.94
C GLY A 29 6.28 5.05 -6.99
N MET A 30 6.04 5.82 -8.06
CA MET A 30 4.78 6.55 -8.22
C MET A 30 3.57 5.61 -8.35
N LEU A 31 3.70 4.49 -9.07
CA LEU A 31 2.65 3.48 -9.16
C LEU A 31 2.38 2.82 -7.80
N ALA A 32 3.43 2.43 -7.08
CA ALA A 32 3.32 1.83 -5.76
C ALA A 32 2.61 2.75 -4.76
N SER A 33 2.88 4.07 -4.83
CA SER A 33 2.17 5.05 -3.99
C SER A 33 0.68 5.19 -4.34
N LEU A 34 0.33 5.06 -5.62
CA LEU A 34 -1.05 5.10 -6.09
C LEU A 34 -1.82 3.91 -5.52
N VAL A 35 -1.25 2.71 -5.69
CA VAL A 35 -1.78 1.46 -5.13
C VAL A 35 -1.93 1.57 -3.61
N SER A 36 -0.89 2.03 -2.91
CA SER A 36 -0.88 2.17 -1.45
C SER A 36 -1.97 3.10 -0.91
N SER A 37 -2.39 4.12 -1.66
CA SER A 37 -3.43 5.04 -1.20
C SER A 37 -4.86 4.54 -1.46
N THR A 38 -5.03 3.48 -2.25
CA THR A 38 -6.33 3.11 -2.84
C THR A 38 -7.37 2.72 -1.79
N ALA A 39 -7.00 1.95 -0.77
CA ALA A 39 -7.96 1.47 0.23
C ALA A 39 -8.45 2.57 1.19
N GLY A 40 -7.70 3.67 1.34
CA GLY A 40 -8.03 4.78 2.21
C GLY A 40 -8.35 6.10 1.50
N CYS A 41 -8.50 6.08 0.16
CA CYS A 41 -8.53 7.28 -0.66
C CYS A 41 -9.62 8.30 -0.27
N LEU A 42 -10.78 7.81 0.17
CA LEU A 42 -11.90 8.64 0.63
C LEU A 42 -11.64 9.27 2.00
N PHE A 43 -10.79 8.66 2.81
CA PHE A 43 -10.63 8.95 4.23
C PHE A 43 -9.30 9.62 4.57
N TYR A 44 -8.45 9.90 3.58
CA TYR A 44 -7.17 10.56 3.81
C TYR A 44 -7.26 12.06 3.58
N THR A 45 -6.79 12.82 4.57
CA THR A 45 -6.39 14.21 4.36
C THR A 45 -5.19 14.29 3.40
N PRO A 46 -4.95 15.44 2.76
CA PRO A 46 -3.80 15.64 1.85
C PRO A 46 -2.44 15.21 2.43
N TRP A 47 -2.19 15.49 3.72
CA TRP A 47 -0.93 15.13 4.36
C TRP A 47 -0.83 13.61 4.59
N GLN A 48 -1.90 12.95 5.04
CA GLN A 48 -1.92 11.49 5.23
C GLN A 48 -1.71 10.76 3.90
N ALA A 49 -2.40 11.17 2.84
CA ALA A 49 -2.22 10.60 1.51
C ALA A 49 -0.76 10.70 1.06
N THR A 50 -0.10 11.84 1.33
CA THR A 50 1.32 12.06 0.99
C THR A 50 2.22 11.09 1.74
N VAL A 51 2.01 10.92 3.05
CA VAL A 51 2.80 10.01 3.91
C VAL A 51 2.58 8.55 3.54
N VAL A 52 1.33 8.12 3.34
CA VAL A 52 0.98 6.76 2.92
C VAL A 52 1.63 6.43 1.58
N GLY A 53 1.56 7.35 0.62
CA GLY A 53 2.21 7.20 -0.68
C GLY A 53 3.74 7.12 -0.59
N ALA A 54 4.36 7.99 0.20
CA ALA A 54 5.79 8.01 0.46
C ALA A 54 6.31 6.68 1.03
N ILE A 55 5.62 6.14 2.06
CA ILE A 55 5.98 4.87 2.68
C ILE A 55 5.78 3.72 1.69
N GLY A 56 4.67 3.73 0.95
CA GLY A 56 4.36 2.72 -0.08
C GLY A 56 5.45 2.61 -1.15
N SER A 57 5.90 3.75 -1.69
CA SER A 57 7.01 3.77 -2.65
C SER A 57 8.31 3.26 -2.05
N ALA A 58 8.66 3.68 -0.83
CA ALA A 58 9.87 3.23 -0.17
C ALA A 58 9.87 1.71 0.04
N MET A 59 8.75 1.16 0.54
CA MET A 59 8.58 -0.28 0.73
C MET A 59 8.72 -1.04 -0.59
N ALA A 60 8.05 -0.60 -1.65
CA ALA A 60 8.13 -1.25 -2.96
C ALA A 60 9.58 -1.28 -3.50
N LEU A 61 10.29 -0.15 -3.48
CA LEU A 61 11.66 -0.08 -4.00
C LEU A 61 12.65 -0.96 -3.24
N LEU A 62 12.43 -1.19 -1.94
CA LEU A 62 13.26 -2.07 -1.13
C LEU A 62 13.07 -3.56 -1.45
N ILE A 63 12.00 -3.94 -2.17
CA ILE A 63 11.71 -5.34 -2.51
C ILE A 63 12.45 -5.82 -3.76
N TYR A 64 12.83 -4.93 -4.69
CA TYR A 64 13.64 -5.31 -5.85
C TYR A 64 14.91 -6.11 -5.51
N PRO A 65 15.80 -5.66 -4.60
CA PRO A 65 17.00 -6.45 -4.26
C PRO A 65 16.68 -7.77 -3.54
N LEU A 66 15.51 -7.87 -2.89
CA LEU A 66 15.05 -9.11 -2.26
C LEU A 66 14.56 -10.13 -3.29
N LEU A 67 13.84 -9.68 -4.32
CA LEU A 67 13.42 -10.50 -5.47
C LEU A 67 14.64 -11.01 -6.25
N GLU A 68 15.62 -10.14 -6.49
CA GLU A 68 16.87 -10.52 -7.16
C GLU A 68 17.63 -11.59 -6.35
N LYS A 69 17.71 -11.43 -5.03
CA LYS A 69 18.30 -12.44 -4.14
C LYS A 69 17.51 -13.76 -4.13
N ALA A 70 16.20 -13.69 -4.29
CA ALA A 70 15.33 -14.86 -4.41
C ALA A 70 15.37 -15.49 -5.81
N GLN A 71 16.12 -14.91 -6.77
CA GLN A 71 16.18 -15.33 -8.17
C GLN A 71 14.80 -15.36 -8.83
N VAL A 72 13.92 -14.44 -8.44
CA VAL A 72 12.62 -14.22 -9.04
C VAL A 72 12.74 -13.04 -10.00
N ASP A 73 12.63 -13.33 -11.30
CA ASP A 73 12.65 -12.30 -12.34
C ASP A 73 11.23 -11.75 -12.54
N ASP A 74 11.01 -10.53 -12.07
CA ASP A 74 9.76 -9.78 -12.24
C ASP A 74 10.02 -8.60 -13.19
N PRO A 75 9.83 -8.78 -14.51
CA PRO A 75 10.28 -7.83 -15.53
C PRO A 75 9.49 -6.51 -15.51
N VAL A 76 8.34 -6.50 -14.85
CA VAL A 76 7.39 -5.38 -14.82
C VAL A 76 7.19 -4.83 -13.41
N GLY A 77 7.83 -5.41 -12.39
CA GLY A 77 7.71 -4.95 -11.01
C GLY A 77 6.31 -5.17 -10.41
N VAL A 78 5.58 -6.20 -10.83
CA VAL A 78 4.23 -6.49 -10.32
C VAL A 78 4.25 -6.77 -8.82
N VAL A 79 5.22 -7.52 -8.32
CA VAL A 79 5.33 -7.87 -6.89
C VAL A 79 5.66 -6.62 -6.05
N PRO A 80 6.72 -5.83 -6.35
CA PRO A 80 7.00 -4.59 -5.64
C PRO A 80 5.84 -3.58 -5.67
N VAL A 81 5.25 -3.34 -6.84
CA VAL A 81 4.25 -2.28 -7.00
C VAL A 81 2.89 -2.71 -6.44
N HIS A 82 2.39 -3.86 -6.89
CA HIS A 82 1.03 -4.27 -6.60
C HIS A 82 0.93 -5.06 -5.30
N VAL A 83 1.79 -6.05 -5.06
CA VAL A 83 1.66 -6.89 -3.85
C VAL A 83 2.06 -6.10 -2.62
N VAL A 84 3.28 -5.54 -2.61
CA VAL A 84 3.81 -4.83 -1.44
C VAL A 84 3.07 -3.51 -1.22
N GLY A 85 2.78 -2.78 -2.30
CA GLY A 85 1.93 -1.60 -2.27
C GLY A 85 0.52 -1.89 -1.74
N SER A 86 -0.10 -3.01 -2.11
CA SER A 86 -1.44 -3.37 -1.60
C SER A 86 -1.40 -3.81 -0.13
N ILE A 87 -0.36 -4.52 0.31
CA ILE A 87 -0.19 -4.92 1.71
C ILE A 87 -0.14 -3.67 2.59
N TRP A 88 0.73 -2.72 2.25
CA TRP A 88 0.80 -1.45 2.97
C TRP A 88 -0.50 -0.65 2.83
N GLY A 89 -1.08 -0.64 1.63
CA GLY A 89 -2.32 0.07 1.35
C GLY A 89 -3.53 -0.43 2.13
N MET A 90 -3.61 -1.73 2.44
CA MET A 90 -4.69 -2.27 3.29
C MET A 90 -4.44 -2.07 4.78
N ILE A 91 -3.17 -2.02 5.21
CA ILE A 91 -2.82 -1.78 6.62
C ILE A 91 -2.96 -0.29 6.97
N SER A 92 -2.55 0.62 6.09
CA SER A 92 -2.49 2.06 6.39
C SER A 92 -3.84 2.68 6.78
N PRO A 93 -5.02 2.25 6.28
CA PRO A 93 -6.30 2.74 6.78
C PRO A 93 -6.52 2.47 8.26
N ALA A 94 -6.10 1.30 8.75
CA ALA A 94 -6.19 0.95 10.16
C ALA A 94 -5.34 1.85 11.07
N ILE A 95 -4.42 2.62 10.51
CA ILE A 95 -3.57 3.55 11.24
C ILE A 95 -4.12 4.97 11.13
N PHE A 96 -4.42 5.42 9.91
CA PHE A 96 -4.61 6.84 9.58
C PHE A 96 -6.07 7.27 9.34
N VAL A 97 -7.03 6.35 9.21
CA VAL A 97 -8.42 6.74 8.95
C VAL A 97 -9.05 7.32 10.21
N CYS A 98 -9.74 8.45 10.07
CA CYS A 98 -10.75 8.88 11.03
C CYS A 98 -12.11 8.73 10.33
N ARG A 99 -13.15 8.29 11.04
CA ARG A 99 -14.48 8.13 10.41
C ARG A 99 -15.25 9.44 10.31
N ASP A 100 -15.00 10.38 11.21
CA ASP A 100 -15.67 11.68 11.27
C ASP A 100 -15.05 12.72 10.32
N PHE A 101 -14.77 12.31 9.07
CA PHE A 101 -14.02 13.11 8.11
C PHE A 101 -14.81 14.29 7.49
N GLY A 102 -15.59 15.01 8.30
CA GLY A 102 -16.25 16.27 7.92
C GLY A 102 -17.29 16.16 6.81
N LEU A 103 -17.70 14.94 6.43
CA LEU A 103 -18.78 14.73 5.48
C LEU A 103 -20.11 14.89 6.22
N GLU A 104 -20.82 15.98 5.93
CA GLU A 104 -22.17 16.22 6.46
C GLU A 104 -23.07 15.00 6.17
N GLY A 105 -23.57 14.37 7.23
CA GLY A 105 -24.42 13.17 7.15
C GLY A 105 -23.72 11.83 7.45
N HIS A 106 -22.39 11.78 7.59
CA HIS A 106 -21.67 10.60 8.07
C HIS A 106 -21.41 10.69 9.58
N GLN A 107 -22.47 10.85 10.36
CA GLN A 107 -22.41 10.77 11.82
C GLN A 107 -22.24 9.30 12.21
N VAL A 108 -21.14 8.96 12.89
CA VAL A 108 -20.92 7.62 13.43
C VAL A 108 -21.98 7.33 14.50
N THR A 109 -23.03 6.60 14.12
CA THR A 109 -24.10 6.13 15.01
C THR A 109 -23.83 4.75 15.61
N ASN A 110 -22.70 4.12 15.26
CA ASN A 110 -22.35 2.79 15.76
C ASN A 110 -21.54 2.88 17.05
N GLU A 111 -21.91 2.05 18.05
CA GLU A 111 -21.21 1.86 19.32
C GLU A 111 -19.77 1.32 19.15
N ASN A 112 -19.41 0.89 17.94
CA ASN A 112 -18.06 0.43 17.58
C ASN A 112 -17.39 1.47 16.68
N ASP A 113 -16.65 2.41 17.28
CA ASP A 113 -15.80 3.33 16.53
C ASP A 113 -14.70 2.55 15.78
N LEU A 114 -14.84 2.44 14.46
CA LEU A 114 -13.87 1.82 13.56
C LEU A 114 -12.90 2.85 13.01
N SER A 115 -12.45 3.78 13.85
CA SER A 115 -11.37 4.69 13.50
C SER A 115 -10.01 3.98 13.56
N GLY A 116 -9.02 4.57 12.91
CA GLY A 116 -7.65 4.10 12.94
C GLY A 116 -7.05 4.21 14.34
N VAL A 117 -5.99 3.45 14.58
CA VAL A 117 -5.29 3.38 15.87
C VAL A 117 -4.86 4.77 16.36
N LEU A 118 -4.43 5.66 15.46
CA LEU A 118 -4.01 7.02 15.83
C LEU A 118 -5.16 7.92 16.28
N TYR A 119 -6.41 7.57 15.95
CA TYR A 119 -7.61 8.32 16.27
C TYR A 119 -8.43 7.69 17.40
N GLY A 120 -7.90 6.66 18.07
CA GLY A 120 -8.54 6.05 19.23
C GLY A 120 -9.48 4.88 18.93
N GLY A 121 -9.67 4.48 17.66
CA GLY A 121 -10.55 3.36 17.28
C GLY A 121 -10.01 1.95 17.59
N GLY A 122 -8.97 1.86 18.42
CA GLY A 122 -8.42 0.60 18.92
C GLY A 122 -7.80 -0.29 17.84
N VAL A 123 -7.74 -1.60 18.11
CA VAL A 123 -7.12 -2.61 17.21
C VAL A 123 -8.12 -3.28 16.27
N THR A 124 -9.41 -3.00 16.42
CA THR A 124 -10.48 -3.70 15.71
C THR A 124 -10.38 -3.49 14.20
N LEU A 125 -10.15 -2.25 13.75
CA LEU A 125 -9.97 -1.96 12.33
C LEU A 125 -8.71 -2.64 11.77
N LEU A 126 -7.63 -2.69 12.56
CA LEU A 126 -6.39 -3.38 12.17
C LEU A 126 -6.64 -4.88 11.97
N LEU A 127 -7.35 -5.52 12.89
CA LEU A 127 -7.69 -6.94 12.78
C LEU A 127 -8.55 -7.23 11.55
N TYR A 128 -9.54 -6.39 11.25
CA TYR A 128 -10.34 -6.54 10.03
C TYR A 128 -9.50 -6.41 8.76
N GLN A 129 -8.59 -5.44 8.70
CA GLN A 129 -7.72 -5.26 7.53
C GLN A 129 -6.74 -6.43 7.36
N LEU A 130 -6.17 -6.94 8.46
CA LEU A 130 -5.29 -8.11 8.41
C LEU A 130 -6.04 -9.39 8.01
N ALA A 131 -7.26 -9.58 8.51
CA ALA A 131 -8.11 -10.70 8.12
C ALA A 131 -8.48 -10.64 6.63
N ALA A 132 -8.86 -9.46 6.13
CA ALA A 132 -9.15 -9.25 4.72
C ALA A 132 -7.92 -9.50 3.84
N LEU A 133 -6.75 -8.97 4.22
CA LEU A 133 -5.48 -9.19 3.53
C LEU A 133 -5.16 -10.69 3.45
N GLY A 134 -5.29 -11.42 4.56
CA GLY A 134 -5.09 -12.87 4.61
C GLY A 134 -6.05 -13.64 3.70
N ALA A 135 -7.34 -13.28 3.72
CA ALA A 135 -8.35 -13.90 2.86
C ALA A 135 -8.08 -13.66 1.36
N ILE A 136 -7.73 -12.43 0.98
CA ILE A 136 -7.40 -12.08 -0.40
C ILE A 136 -6.13 -12.80 -0.86
N ALA A 137 -5.07 -12.81 -0.04
CA ALA A 137 -3.83 -13.49 -0.34
C ALA A 137 -4.02 -15.01 -0.50
N PHE A 138 -4.79 -15.62 0.40
CA PHE A 138 -5.10 -17.05 0.34
C PHE A 138 -5.91 -17.41 -0.90
N PHE A 139 -7.00 -16.67 -1.18
CA PHE A 139 -7.84 -16.92 -2.34
C PHE A 139 -7.08 -16.72 -3.65
N SER A 140 -6.44 -15.56 -3.82
CA SER A 140 -5.70 -15.22 -5.04
C SER A 140 -4.53 -16.17 -5.27
N GLY A 141 -3.73 -16.45 -4.23
CA GLY A 141 -2.60 -17.37 -4.33
C GLY A 141 -3.03 -18.80 -4.66
N THR A 142 -4.10 -19.29 -4.03
CA THR A 142 -4.63 -20.64 -4.31
C THR A 142 -5.19 -20.74 -5.72
N CYS A 143 -5.99 -19.76 -6.16
CA CYS A 143 -6.53 -19.75 -7.52
C CYS A 143 -5.41 -19.68 -8.57
N ALA A 144 -4.43 -18.79 -8.39
CA ALA A 144 -3.30 -18.67 -9.31
C ALA A 144 -2.49 -19.98 -9.38
N PHE A 145 -2.20 -20.60 -8.22
CA PHE A 145 -1.51 -21.87 -8.17
C PHE A 145 -2.29 -22.98 -8.89
N VAL A 146 -3.57 -23.15 -8.58
CA VAL A 146 -4.42 -24.18 -9.21
C VAL A 146 -4.50 -23.99 -10.72
N ILE A 147 -4.70 -22.76 -11.20
CA ILE A 147 -4.78 -22.47 -12.64
C ILE A 147 -3.47 -22.84 -13.32
N LEU A 148 -2.33 -22.45 -12.76
CA LEU A 148 -1.02 -22.76 -13.32
C LEU A 148 -0.76 -24.28 -13.33
N PHE A 149 -1.07 -25.00 -12.24
CA PHE A 149 -0.81 -26.44 -12.16
C PHE A 149 -1.75 -27.30 -13.01
N VAL A 150 -2.96 -26.83 -13.32
CA VAL A 150 -3.93 -27.57 -14.15
C VAL A 150 -3.75 -27.25 -15.65
N SER A 151 -3.21 -26.07 -15.97
CA SER A 151 -3.02 -25.64 -17.36
C SER A 151 -1.71 -26.14 -18.00
N PHE A 152 -0.88 -26.84 -17.22
CA PHE A 152 0.31 -27.58 -17.67
C PHE A 152 0.09 -29.08 -17.51
#